data_AF-A0A7C0VRH7-F1
#
_entry.id   AF-A0A7C0VRH7-F1
#
_cell.length_a   1.000
_cell.length_b   1.000
_cell.length_c   1.000
_cell.angle_alpha   90.00
_cell.angle_beta   90.00
_cell.angle_gamma   90.00
#
_symmetry.space_group_name_H-M   'P 1'
#
loop_
_entity.id
_entity.type
_entity.pdbx_description
1 polymer ?
#
loop_
_entity_poly.entity_id
_entity_poly.type
_entity_poly.pdbx_seq_one_letter_code
_entity_poly.pdbx_strand_id
1 'polypeptide(L)'
;MEFDEWEPLYLRILADFNFDRRADEESAHILSEILRKHDNNGEHEKNGTLHDLQELVSEKRVAVCGNAPSLAAEVEAIEAYESVGLECVTIAADGATTVLMACGLIPDVIVTDLDGTIEDIISASNLGSFVVVHAHGDNIPAVRSVVPQLNMARVLGTTQSKPFGDIHNFGGFTDGDRCVFLARACHAAEVALFGFDYDDPDVSRVKKKKLVWAKRLIEEYS
;
A
#
# COMPACT_ATOMS: atom_id res chain seq x y z
N MET A 1 -4.34 10.26 -7.48
CA MET A 1 -5.67 10.86 -7.74
C MET A 1 -5.87 11.98 -6.76
N GLU A 2 -6.40 13.13 -7.18
CA GLU A 2 -6.71 14.22 -6.25
C GLU A 2 -7.90 13.85 -5.37
N PHE A 3 -7.93 14.33 -4.12
CA PHE A 3 -8.98 13.92 -3.18
C PHE A 3 -10.40 14.29 -3.67
N ASP A 4 -10.56 15.43 -4.35
CA ASP A 4 -11.85 15.86 -4.90
C ASP A 4 -12.37 14.92 -6.01
N GLU A 5 -11.47 14.20 -6.70
CA GLU A 5 -11.82 13.16 -7.68
C GLU A 5 -12.11 11.82 -6.97
N TRP A 6 -11.38 11.53 -5.90
CA TRP A 6 -11.52 10.30 -5.11
C TRP A 6 -12.78 10.28 -4.25
N GLU A 7 -13.13 11.38 -3.59
CA GLU A 7 -14.20 11.44 -2.59
C GLU A 7 -15.56 10.93 -3.13
N PRO A 8 -16.01 11.28 -4.35
CA PRO A 8 -17.24 10.71 -4.91
C PRO A 8 -17.21 9.18 -5.09
N LEU A 9 -16.05 8.60 -5.42
CA LEU A 9 -15.86 7.16 -5.56
C LEU A 9 -15.85 6.48 -4.19
N TYR A 10 -15.12 7.07 -3.24
CA TYR A 10 -15.09 6.65 -1.84
C TYR A 10 -16.50 6.60 -1.23
N LEU A 11 -17.30 7.65 -1.40
CA LEU A 11 -18.69 7.68 -0.89
C LEU A 11 -19.56 6.58 -1.48
N ARG A 12 -19.34 6.21 -2.75
CA ARG A 12 -20.04 5.07 -3.38
C ARG A 12 -19.60 3.74 -2.80
N ILE A 13 -18.31 3.57 -2.54
CA ILE A 13 -17.76 2.37 -1.90
C ILE A 13 -18.33 2.22 -0.48
N LEU A 14 -18.36 3.31 0.31
CA LEU A 14 -18.96 3.30 1.65
C LEU A 14 -20.43 2.83 1.59
N ALA A 15 -21.22 3.37 0.67
CA ALA A 15 -22.61 2.97 0.49
C ALA A 15 -22.75 1.50 0.04
N ASP A 16 -21.86 1.04 -0.83
CA ASP A 16 -21.92 -0.30 -1.44
C ASP A 16 -21.51 -1.41 -0.46
N PHE A 17 -20.63 -1.10 0.50
CA PHE A 17 -20.18 -2.04 1.52
C PHE A 17 -20.77 -1.77 2.91
N ASN A 18 -21.54 -0.69 3.06
CA ASN A 18 -22.07 -0.20 4.33
C ASN A 18 -20.95 0.05 5.36
N PHE A 19 -19.86 0.67 4.92
CA PHE A 19 -18.73 1.08 5.76
C PHE A 19 -18.98 2.45 6.40
N ASP A 20 -18.36 2.69 7.56
CA ASP A 20 -18.49 3.95 8.30
C ASP A 20 -17.27 4.86 8.08
N ARG A 21 -17.51 6.01 7.45
CA ARG A 21 -16.51 7.06 7.25
C ARG A 21 -15.86 7.50 8.56
N ARG A 22 -16.61 7.56 9.66
CA ARG A 22 -16.08 8.02 10.95
C ARG A 22 -15.07 7.03 11.52
N ALA A 23 -15.29 5.73 11.31
CA ALA A 23 -14.36 4.71 11.73
C ALA A 23 -13.02 4.82 10.96
N ASP A 24 -13.08 5.11 9.65
CA ASP A 24 -11.88 5.37 8.85
C ASP A 24 -11.11 6.60 9.36
N GLU A 25 -11.81 7.68 9.64
CA GLU A 25 -11.24 8.91 10.17
C GLU A 25 -10.63 8.71 11.57
N GLU A 26 -11.26 7.92 12.44
CA GLU A 26 -10.74 7.55 13.75
C GLU A 26 -9.43 6.78 13.63
N SER A 27 -9.38 5.76 12.78
CA SER A 27 -8.15 4.98 12.55
C SER A 27 -7.02 5.88 12.03
N ALA A 28 -7.33 6.78 11.09
CA ALA A 28 -6.35 7.73 10.56
C ALA A 28 -5.81 8.68 11.64
N HIS A 29 -6.66 9.15 12.57
CA HIS A 29 -6.21 9.99 13.69
C HIS A 29 -5.29 9.21 14.62
N ILE A 30 -5.60 7.95 14.89
CA ILE A 30 -4.77 7.07 15.73
C ILE A 30 -3.41 6.85 15.08
N LEU A 31 -3.38 6.57 13.78
CA LEU A 31 -2.12 6.43 13.02
C LEU A 31 -1.30 7.72 13.11
N SER A 32 -1.92 8.88 12.87
CA SER A 32 -1.26 10.19 12.98
C SER A 32 -0.66 10.43 14.37
N GLU A 33 -1.37 10.06 15.44
CA GLU A 33 -0.86 10.18 16.80
C GLU A 33 0.36 9.31 17.08
N ILE A 34 0.38 8.08 16.54
CA ILE A 34 1.52 7.16 16.69
C ILE A 34 2.75 7.74 15.99
N LEU A 35 2.60 8.15 14.72
CA LEU A 35 3.67 8.76 13.93
C LEU A 35 4.23 10.01 14.64
N ARG A 36 3.35 10.93 15.05
CA ARG A 36 3.76 12.18 15.73
C ARG A 36 4.46 11.93 17.07
N LYS A 37 4.05 10.91 17.83
CA LYS A 37 4.73 10.57 19.11
C LYS A 37 6.16 10.13 18.87
N HIS A 38 6.40 9.35 17.82
CA HIS A 38 7.74 8.91 17.45
C HIS A 38 8.65 10.11 17.10
N ASP A 39 8.18 11.02 16.24
CA ASP A 39 8.96 12.20 15.82
C ASP A 39 9.36 13.13 16.99
N ASN A 40 8.48 13.26 18.00
CA ASN A 40 8.71 14.15 19.13
C ASN A 40 9.65 13.60 20.20
N ASN A 41 10.01 12.31 20.14
CA ASN A 41 10.83 11.69 21.17
C ASN A 41 12.32 12.07 21.08
N GLY A 42 12.77 12.77 20.04
CA GLY A 42 14.10 13.40 19.94
C GLY A 42 15.32 12.46 19.89
N GLU A 43 15.11 11.17 20.15
CA GLU A 43 16.13 10.12 20.20
C GLU A 43 16.15 9.23 18.93
N HIS A 44 15.16 9.39 18.05
CA HIS A 44 14.98 8.56 16.85
C HIS A 44 15.07 9.38 15.55
N GLU A 45 15.39 8.70 14.45
CA GLU A 45 15.25 9.26 13.10
C GLU A 45 13.78 9.64 12.86
N LYS A 46 13.55 10.73 12.12
CA LYS A 46 12.20 11.17 11.77
C LYS A 46 11.50 10.10 10.95
N ASN A 47 10.17 10.09 10.99
CA ASN A 47 9.36 9.21 10.17
C ASN A 47 9.67 9.37 8.68
N GLY A 48 9.41 8.31 7.91
CA GLY A 48 9.49 8.35 6.46
C GLY A 48 8.58 9.43 5.89
N THR A 49 9.07 10.17 4.90
CA THR A 49 8.33 11.29 4.30
C THR A 49 7.82 10.94 2.91
N LEU A 50 6.84 11.71 2.42
CA LEU A 50 6.40 11.61 1.03
C LEU A 50 7.56 11.86 0.04
N HIS A 51 8.50 12.75 0.40
CA HIS A 51 9.66 13.03 -0.44
C HIS A 51 10.56 11.80 -0.59
N ASP A 52 10.85 11.09 0.51
CA ASP A 52 11.68 9.87 0.47
C ASP A 52 11.04 8.78 -0.41
N LEU A 53 9.71 8.65 -0.33
CA LEU A 53 8.96 7.73 -1.19
C LEU A 53 8.96 8.18 -2.65
N GLN A 54 8.85 9.48 -2.93
CA GLN A 54 8.93 10.03 -4.28
C GLN A 54 10.30 9.82 -4.90
N GLU A 55 11.39 10.02 -4.15
CA GLU A 55 12.76 9.73 -4.62
C GLU A 55 12.95 8.25 -4.97
N LEU A 56 12.29 7.36 -4.21
CA LEU A 56 12.35 5.93 -4.48
C LEU A 56 11.67 5.55 -5.79
N VAL A 57 10.55 6.21 -6.15
CA VAL A 57 9.63 5.78 -7.22
C VAL A 57 9.73 6.62 -8.51
N SER A 58 10.03 7.91 -8.41
CA SER A 58 9.92 8.87 -9.51
C SER A 58 10.81 8.51 -10.70
N GLU A 59 10.26 8.63 -11.91
CA GLU A 59 10.92 8.34 -13.20
C GLU A 59 11.42 6.89 -13.35
N LYS A 60 11.04 5.97 -12.45
CA LYS A 60 11.40 4.55 -12.51
C LYS A 60 10.24 3.70 -13.02
N ARG A 61 10.59 2.51 -13.52
CA ARG A 61 9.63 1.43 -13.74
C ARG A 61 9.21 0.88 -12.38
N VAL A 62 7.91 0.62 -12.23
CA VAL A 62 7.35 0.06 -11.01
C VAL A 62 6.65 -1.27 -11.31
N ALA A 63 7.03 -2.31 -10.60
CA ALA A 63 6.33 -3.59 -10.54
C ALA A 63 5.39 -3.59 -9.32
N VAL A 64 4.09 -3.39 -9.55
CA VAL A 64 3.07 -3.52 -8.52
C VAL A 64 2.68 -4.98 -8.39
N CYS A 65 2.90 -5.55 -7.20
CA CYS A 65 2.68 -6.95 -6.91
C CYS A 65 1.42 -7.13 -6.05
N GLY A 66 0.39 -7.74 -6.61
CA GLY A 66 -0.79 -8.24 -5.90
C GLY A 66 -0.57 -9.66 -5.38
N ASN A 67 -1.47 -10.15 -4.53
CA ASN A 67 -1.35 -11.48 -3.90
C ASN A 67 -2.11 -12.60 -4.63
N ALA A 68 -2.23 -12.54 -5.97
CA ALA A 68 -2.81 -13.66 -6.71
C ALA A 68 -1.82 -14.84 -6.74
N PRO A 69 -2.30 -16.09 -6.87
CA PRO A 69 -1.44 -17.29 -6.90
C PRO A 69 -0.38 -17.28 -8.00
N SER A 70 -0.58 -16.49 -9.07
CA SER A 70 0.37 -16.39 -10.16
C SER A 70 1.66 -15.63 -9.79
N LEU A 71 1.65 -14.82 -8.72
CA LEU A 71 2.77 -13.93 -8.37
C LEU A 71 4.09 -14.70 -8.27
N ALA A 72 4.11 -15.86 -7.60
CA ALA A 72 5.33 -16.64 -7.39
C ALA A 72 6.00 -17.07 -8.71
N ALA A 73 5.22 -17.33 -9.77
CA ALA A 73 5.73 -17.68 -11.09
C ALA A 73 6.13 -16.45 -11.92
N GLU A 74 5.73 -15.25 -11.49
CA GLU A 74 5.97 -14.00 -12.19
C GLU A 74 7.19 -13.22 -11.64
N VAL A 75 7.70 -13.57 -10.45
CA VAL A 75 8.87 -12.92 -9.83
C VAL A 75 10.10 -12.94 -10.74
N GLU A 76 10.36 -14.05 -11.44
CA GLU A 76 11.50 -14.14 -12.37
C GLU A 76 11.45 -13.06 -13.48
N ALA A 77 10.25 -12.65 -13.90
CA ALA A 77 10.09 -11.59 -14.90
C ALA A 77 10.41 -10.19 -14.32
N ILE A 78 10.23 -10.00 -13.01
CA ILE A 78 10.62 -8.77 -12.31
C ILE A 78 12.15 -8.70 -12.24
N GLU A 79 12.81 -9.77 -11.79
CA GLU A 79 14.28 -9.86 -11.69
C GLU A 79 14.97 -9.72 -13.07
N ALA A 80 14.29 -10.16 -14.14
CA ALA A 80 14.79 -10.02 -15.49
C ALA A 80 15.05 -8.55 -15.88
N TYR A 81 14.32 -7.57 -15.32
CA TYR A 81 14.59 -6.15 -15.56
C TYR A 81 15.98 -5.75 -15.05
N GLU A 82 16.33 -6.17 -13.84
CA GLU A 82 17.65 -5.88 -13.25
C GLU A 82 18.77 -6.53 -14.07
N SER A 83 18.53 -7.75 -14.57
CA SER A 83 19.51 -8.49 -15.38
C SER A 83 19.92 -7.78 -16.67
N VAL A 84 19.06 -6.91 -17.20
CA VAL A 84 19.32 -6.08 -18.39
C VAL A 84 19.68 -4.63 -18.05
N GLY A 85 19.95 -4.34 -16.77
CA GLY A 85 20.37 -3.03 -16.28
C GLY A 85 19.25 -2.00 -16.21
N LEU A 86 17.99 -2.44 -16.17
CA LEU A 86 16.84 -1.57 -15.97
C LEU A 86 16.47 -1.55 -14.48
N GLU A 87 16.51 -0.37 -13.88
CA GLU A 87 16.05 -0.18 -12.51
C GLU A 87 14.52 -0.38 -12.44
N CYS A 88 14.08 -1.22 -11.51
CA CYS A 88 12.67 -1.52 -11.30
C CYS A 88 12.37 -1.49 -9.80
N VAL A 89 11.42 -0.65 -9.40
CA VAL A 89 10.95 -0.55 -8.02
C VAL A 89 9.82 -1.54 -7.82
N THR A 90 9.86 -2.30 -6.74
CA THR A 90 8.84 -3.28 -6.39
C THR A 90 7.93 -2.74 -5.29
N ILE A 91 6.62 -2.71 -5.55
CA ILE A 91 5.61 -2.31 -4.58
C ILE A 91 4.71 -3.50 -4.28
N ALA A 92 4.79 -4.03 -3.06
CA ALA A 92 3.98 -5.15 -2.59
C ALA A 92 2.67 -4.66 -1.98
N ALA A 93 1.55 -5.24 -2.44
CA ALA A 93 0.25 -5.08 -1.81
C ALA A 93 0.08 -6.11 -0.69
N ASP A 94 0.27 -5.66 0.55
CA ASP A 94 0.08 -6.40 1.80
C ASP A 94 0.63 -7.84 1.72
N GLY A 95 -0.22 -8.87 1.62
CA GLY A 95 0.16 -10.28 1.55
C GLY A 95 1.10 -10.66 0.39
N ALA A 96 1.21 -9.84 -0.66
CA ALA A 96 2.23 -10.02 -1.70
C ALA A 96 3.65 -10.00 -1.12
N THR A 97 3.85 -9.29 0.01
CA THR A 97 5.13 -9.24 0.74
C THR A 97 5.65 -10.63 1.07
N THR A 98 4.80 -11.51 1.61
CA THR A 98 5.17 -12.89 1.95
C THR A 98 5.66 -13.65 0.72
N VAL A 99 4.98 -13.50 -0.41
CA VAL A 99 5.32 -14.22 -1.64
C VAL A 99 6.67 -13.75 -2.19
N LEU A 100 6.88 -12.43 -2.28
CA LEU A 100 8.15 -11.86 -2.75
C LEU A 100 9.32 -12.29 -1.85
N MET A 101 9.15 -12.17 -0.53
CA MET A 101 10.16 -12.56 0.45
C MET A 101 10.50 -14.06 0.36
N ALA A 102 9.51 -14.93 0.14
CA ALA A 102 9.72 -16.36 -0.06
C ALA A 102 10.48 -16.68 -1.36
N CYS A 103 10.36 -15.83 -2.38
CA CYS A 103 11.13 -15.89 -3.62
C CYS A 103 12.52 -15.24 -3.49
N GLY A 104 12.88 -14.68 -2.33
CA GLY A 104 14.18 -14.02 -2.12
C GLY A 104 14.22 -12.55 -2.55
N LEU A 105 13.07 -11.96 -2.91
CA LEU A 105 12.95 -10.56 -3.30
C LEU A 105 12.38 -9.75 -2.12
N ILE A 106 13.15 -8.76 -1.64
CA ILE A 106 12.67 -7.82 -0.62
C ILE A 106 11.99 -6.66 -1.34
N PRO A 107 10.69 -6.38 -1.10
CA PRO A 107 10.02 -5.28 -1.78
C PRO A 107 10.60 -3.92 -1.37
N ASP A 108 10.71 -3.00 -2.32
CA ASP A 108 11.16 -1.63 -2.03
C ASP A 108 10.12 -0.86 -1.21
N VAL A 109 8.84 -1.07 -1.54
CA VAL A 109 7.68 -0.46 -0.88
C VAL A 109 6.64 -1.53 -0.54
N ILE A 110 6.00 -1.40 0.62
CA ILE A 110 4.85 -2.20 1.03
C ILE A 110 3.68 -1.25 1.26
N VAL A 111 2.54 -1.50 0.62
CA VAL A 111 1.27 -0.83 0.92
C VAL A 111 0.39 -1.84 1.65
N THR A 112 -0.05 -1.51 2.87
CA THR A 112 -0.70 -2.50 3.74
C THR A 112 -1.73 -1.87 4.66
N ASP A 113 -2.87 -2.53 4.82
CA ASP A 113 -3.83 -2.28 5.89
C ASP A 113 -3.58 -3.14 7.16
N LEU A 114 -2.46 -3.86 7.17
CA LEU A 114 -1.96 -4.71 8.25
C LEU A 114 -2.85 -5.95 8.51
N ASP A 115 -3.41 -6.55 7.46
CA ASP A 115 -4.19 -7.80 7.54
C ASP A 115 -3.48 -9.05 6.97
N GLY A 116 -2.29 -8.88 6.38
CA GLY A 116 -1.41 -9.96 5.90
C GLY A 116 -0.56 -10.65 6.98
N THR A 117 0.51 -11.33 6.55
CA THR A 117 1.49 -11.94 7.47
C THR A 117 2.35 -10.87 8.13
N ILE A 118 1.97 -10.45 9.34
CA ILE A 118 2.61 -9.34 10.06
C ILE A 118 4.11 -9.56 10.27
N GLU A 119 4.55 -10.80 10.53
CA GLU A 119 5.96 -11.12 10.73
C GLU A 119 6.81 -10.82 9.49
N ASP A 120 6.26 -11.08 8.29
CA ASP A 120 6.96 -10.80 7.03
C ASP A 120 7.01 -9.31 6.74
N ILE A 121 5.93 -8.57 7.03
CA ILE A 121 5.87 -7.11 6.89
C ILE A 121 6.91 -6.44 7.81
N ILE A 122 6.98 -6.86 9.08
CA ILE A 122 7.98 -6.35 10.03
C ILE A 122 9.39 -6.72 9.57
N SER A 123 9.61 -7.95 9.10
CA SER A 123 10.91 -8.41 8.62
C SER A 123 11.39 -7.61 7.42
N ALA A 124 10.53 -7.41 6.42
CA ALA A 124 10.83 -6.59 5.23
C ALA A 124 11.08 -5.12 5.61
N SER A 125 10.27 -4.55 6.51
CA SER A 125 10.50 -3.20 7.05
C SER A 125 11.88 -3.05 7.69
N ASN A 126 12.30 -4.02 8.51
CA ASN A 126 13.62 -4.05 9.13
C ASN A 126 14.77 -4.24 8.13
N LEU A 127 14.49 -4.85 6.97
CA LEU A 127 15.44 -5.00 5.87
C LEU A 127 15.49 -3.79 4.93
N GLY A 128 14.66 -2.77 5.16
CA GLY A 128 14.71 -1.49 4.45
C GLY A 128 13.51 -1.20 3.55
N SER A 129 12.48 -2.05 3.53
CA SER A 129 11.24 -1.72 2.81
C SER A 129 10.59 -0.45 3.37
N PHE A 130 10.12 0.42 2.47
CA PHE A 130 9.32 1.58 2.84
C PHE A 130 7.86 1.16 3.04
N VAL A 131 7.29 1.36 4.23
CA VAL A 131 5.96 0.86 4.56
C VAL A 131 4.95 2.00 4.55
N VAL A 132 3.99 1.90 3.64
CA VAL A 132 2.85 2.80 3.51
C VAL A 132 1.66 2.15 4.21
N VAL A 133 1.40 2.59 5.43
CA VAL A 133 0.34 2.05 6.28
C VAL A 133 -0.98 2.71 5.94
N HIS A 134 -2.00 1.92 5.64
CA HIS A 134 -3.33 2.39 5.32
C HIS A 134 -4.28 2.26 6.52
N ALA A 135 -4.73 3.37 7.08
CA ALA A 135 -5.69 3.38 8.17
C ALA A 135 -7.15 3.35 7.66
N HIS A 136 -7.94 2.41 8.17
CA HIS A 136 -9.39 2.31 7.94
C HIS A 136 -10.12 1.76 9.19
N GLY A 137 -11.45 1.75 9.17
CA GLY A 137 -12.26 1.52 10.37
C GLY A 137 -12.03 0.20 11.11
N ASP A 138 -11.59 -0.86 10.44
CA ASP A 138 -11.48 -2.20 11.04
C ASP A 138 -10.07 -2.51 11.58
N ASN A 139 -9.04 -1.75 11.19
CA ASN A 139 -7.65 -2.10 11.49
C ASN A 139 -7.04 -1.33 12.67
N ILE A 140 -7.84 -0.60 13.45
CA ILE A 140 -7.37 0.14 14.63
C ILE A 140 -6.52 -0.72 15.58
N PRO A 141 -6.89 -1.98 15.92
CA PRO A 141 -6.05 -2.82 16.77
C PRO A 141 -4.68 -3.11 16.15
N ALA A 142 -4.63 -3.39 14.84
CA ALA A 142 -3.40 -3.67 14.11
C ALA A 142 -2.51 -2.42 13.99
N VAL A 143 -3.09 -1.25 13.70
CA VAL A 143 -2.38 0.04 13.69
C VAL A 143 -1.70 0.29 15.04
N ARG A 144 -2.38 0.02 16.15
CA ARG A 144 -1.82 0.25 17.50
C ARG A 144 -0.70 -0.72 17.87
N SER A 145 -0.77 -1.97 17.43
CA SER A 145 0.20 -3.00 17.82
C SER A 145 1.38 -3.09 16.86
N VAL A 146 1.16 -2.97 15.56
CA VAL A 146 2.17 -3.27 14.52
C VAL A 146 2.99 -2.06 14.16
N VAL A 147 2.37 -0.88 13.94
CA VAL A 147 3.10 0.32 13.47
C VAL A 147 4.32 0.66 14.35
N PRO A 148 4.23 0.62 15.70
CA PRO A 148 5.39 0.90 16.55
C PRO A 148 6.56 -0.10 16.44
N GLN A 149 6.37 -1.24 15.77
CA GLN A 149 7.39 -2.27 15.54
C GLN A 149 8.09 -2.14 14.17
N LEU A 150 7.57 -1.28 13.30
CA LEU A 150 8.15 -1.03 11.97
C LEU A 150 9.38 -0.13 12.07
N ASN A 151 10.20 -0.14 11.02
CA ASN A 151 11.26 0.85 10.86
C ASN A 151 10.64 2.22 10.56
N MET A 152 10.33 2.97 11.63
CA MET A 152 9.59 4.23 11.57
C MET A 152 10.20 5.26 10.60
N ALA A 153 11.53 5.25 10.41
CA ALA A 153 12.23 6.12 9.47
C ALA A 153 11.82 5.91 7.99
N ARG A 154 11.07 4.83 7.71
CA ARG A 154 10.54 4.50 6.38
C ARG A 154 9.05 4.16 6.44
N VAL A 155 8.31 4.77 7.36
CA VAL A 155 6.85 4.62 7.47
C VAL A 155 6.13 5.89 7.04
N LEU A 156 5.12 5.75 6.17
CA LEU A 156 4.19 6.81 5.78
C LEU A 156 2.75 6.38 6.07
N GLY A 157 1.93 7.29 6.61
CA GLY A 157 0.52 7.02 6.88
C GLY A 157 -0.41 7.48 5.76
N THR A 158 -1.42 6.67 5.46
CA THR A 158 -2.49 6.99 4.50
C THR A 158 -3.88 6.71 5.04
N THR A 159 -4.89 7.31 4.43
CA THR A 159 -6.32 7.07 4.71
C THR A 159 -7.14 7.09 3.43
N GLN A 160 -8.31 6.47 3.47
CA GLN A 160 -9.29 6.53 2.38
C GLN A 160 -10.23 7.75 2.48
N SER A 161 -10.29 8.40 3.65
CA SER A 161 -11.02 9.67 3.84
C SER A 161 -10.15 10.88 3.49
N LYS A 162 -10.56 12.07 3.94
CA LYS A 162 -9.86 13.32 3.68
C LYS A 162 -8.46 13.29 4.31
N PRO A 163 -7.39 13.60 3.54
CA PRO A 163 -6.05 13.69 4.09
C PRO A 163 -5.91 14.87 5.06
N PHE A 164 -4.99 14.77 6.02
CA PHE A 164 -4.71 15.81 7.01
C PHE A 164 -3.33 15.62 7.64
N GLY A 165 -2.64 16.71 8.00
CA GLY A 165 -1.28 16.63 8.55
C GLY A 165 -0.37 15.80 7.63
N ASP A 166 0.30 14.80 8.21
CA ASP A 166 1.16 13.84 7.49
C ASP A 166 0.43 12.53 7.12
N ILE A 167 -0.90 12.54 7.13
CA ILE A 167 -1.72 11.44 6.61
C ILE A 167 -2.17 11.78 5.19
N HIS A 168 -1.76 10.94 4.25
CA HIS A 168 -1.98 11.16 2.82
C HIS A 168 -3.17 10.35 2.27
N ASN A 169 -3.61 10.71 1.07
CA ASN A 169 -4.57 9.94 0.30
C ASN A 169 -4.13 10.00 -1.17
N PHE A 170 -3.93 8.84 -1.79
CA PHE A 170 -3.54 8.75 -3.21
C PHE A 170 -4.69 8.24 -4.10
N GLY A 171 -5.79 7.80 -3.50
CA GLY A 171 -6.86 7.01 -4.11
C GLY A 171 -6.72 5.51 -3.85
N GLY A 172 -7.56 4.73 -4.52
CA GLY A 172 -7.59 3.28 -4.45
C GLY A 172 -8.39 2.73 -3.27
N PHE A 173 -8.87 1.50 -3.40
CA PHE A 173 -9.75 0.83 -2.45
C PHE A 173 -9.10 -0.37 -1.76
N THR A 174 -8.46 -1.26 -2.54
CA THR A 174 -7.70 -2.41 -2.06
C THR A 174 -6.21 -2.09 -2.09
N ASP A 175 -5.37 -2.82 -1.36
CA ASP A 175 -3.93 -2.55 -1.36
C ASP A 175 -3.33 -2.63 -2.77
N GLY A 176 -3.82 -3.56 -3.60
CA GLY A 176 -3.39 -3.71 -5.00
C GLY A 176 -3.56 -2.44 -5.84
N ASP A 177 -4.77 -1.87 -5.89
CA ASP A 177 -4.98 -0.64 -6.65
C ASP A 177 -4.40 0.59 -5.93
N ARG A 178 -4.33 0.61 -4.59
CA ARG A 178 -3.60 1.64 -3.83
C ARG A 178 -2.13 1.73 -4.25
N CYS A 179 -1.45 0.59 -4.45
CA CYS A 179 -0.09 0.56 -4.98
C CYS A 179 0.01 1.27 -6.34
N VAL A 180 -0.95 1.04 -7.24
CA VAL A 180 -0.98 1.68 -8.57
C VAL A 180 -1.14 3.19 -8.44
N PHE A 181 -2.13 3.65 -7.67
CA PHE A 181 -2.36 5.07 -7.46
C PHE A 181 -1.18 5.77 -6.79
N LEU A 182 -0.54 5.11 -5.82
CA LEU A 182 0.65 5.59 -5.15
C LEU A 182 1.83 5.74 -6.12
N ALA A 183 2.08 4.72 -6.96
CA ALA A 183 3.14 4.77 -7.96
C ALA A 183 2.94 5.95 -8.93
N ARG A 184 1.70 6.16 -9.39
CA ARG A 184 1.34 7.31 -10.24
C ARG A 184 1.50 8.65 -9.54
N ALA A 185 1.05 8.75 -8.29
CA ALA A 185 1.19 9.97 -7.49
C ALA A 185 2.67 10.31 -7.21
N CYS A 186 3.54 9.30 -7.23
CA CYS A 186 4.99 9.47 -7.10
C CYS A 186 5.72 9.55 -8.45
N HIS A 187 5.01 9.78 -9.56
CA HIS A 187 5.58 10.00 -10.90
C HIS A 187 6.40 8.82 -11.45
N ALA A 188 5.96 7.58 -11.19
CA ALA A 188 6.51 6.41 -11.87
C ALA A 188 6.45 6.58 -13.40
N ALA A 189 7.54 6.24 -14.10
CA ALA A 189 7.61 6.28 -15.56
C ALA A 189 6.73 5.21 -16.21
N GLU A 190 6.64 4.04 -15.58
CA GLU A 190 5.84 2.91 -16.03
C GLU A 190 5.34 2.11 -14.83
N VAL A 191 4.12 1.58 -14.92
CA VAL A 191 3.54 0.70 -13.90
C VAL A 191 3.14 -0.61 -14.57
N ALA A 192 3.76 -1.70 -14.14
CA ALA A 192 3.44 -3.06 -14.55
C ALA A 192 2.80 -3.82 -13.38
N LEU A 193 1.77 -4.61 -13.67
CA LEU A 193 1.02 -5.37 -12.67
C LEU A 193 1.45 -6.84 -12.70
N PHE A 194 1.73 -7.39 -11.52
CA PHE A 194 2.08 -8.79 -11.29
C PHE A 194 1.23 -9.35 -10.16
N GLY A 195 0.80 -10.61 -10.23
CA GLY A 195 -0.04 -11.23 -9.20
C GLY A 195 -1.43 -10.60 -9.09
N PHE A 196 -2.04 -10.21 -10.21
CA PHE A 196 -3.42 -9.72 -10.25
C PHE A 196 -4.34 -10.74 -10.92
N ASP A 197 -5.40 -11.13 -10.21
CA ASP A 197 -6.52 -11.90 -10.76
C ASP A 197 -7.83 -11.29 -10.25
N TYR A 198 -8.58 -10.67 -11.15
CA TYR A 198 -9.88 -10.05 -10.82
C TYR A 198 -11.04 -11.06 -10.83
N ASP A 199 -10.82 -12.24 -11.43
CA ASP A 199 -11.84 -13.25 -11.69
C ASP A 199 -11.61 -14.54 -10.88
N ASP A 200 -10.74 -14.47 -9.85
CA ASP A 200 -10.41 -15.58 -8.96
C ASP A 200 -11.70 -16.25 -8.41
N PRO A 201 -11.95 -17.53 -8.75
CA PRO A 201 -13.17 -18.21 -8.34
C PRO A 201 -13.20 -18.57 -6.86
N ASP A 202 -12.04 -18.66 -6.21
CA ASP A 202 -11.86 -19.22 -4.86
C ASP A 202 -11.94 -18.16 -3.76
N VAL A 203 -11.97 -16.87 -4.11
CA VAL A 203 -12.15 -15.79 -3.13
C VAL A 203 -13.60 -15.62 -2.67
N SER A 204 -13.75 -15.06 -1.45
CA SER A 204 -15.05 -14.77 -0.86
C SER A 204 -15.89 -13.81 -1.72
N ARG A 205 -17.23 -13.85 -1.57
CA ARG A 205 -18.13 -12.94 -2.30
C ARG A 205 -17.80 -11.46 -2.06
N VAL A 206 -17.41 -11.11 -0.83
CA VAL A 206 -17.00 -9.74 -0.47
C VAL A 206 -15.72 -9.37 -1.22
N LYS A 207 -14.73 -10.27 -1.25
CA LYS A 207 -13.48 -10.03 -1.99
C LYS A 207 -13.73 -9.91 -3.50
N LYS A 208 -14.58 -10.73 -4.11
CA LYS A 208 -14.98 -10.58 -5.53
C LYS A 208 -15.54 -9.20 -5.81
N LYS A 209 -16.41 -8.70 -4.92
CA LYS A 209 -16.96 -7.34 -5.05
C LYS A 209 -15.88 -6.26 -4.92
N LYS A 210 -14.90 -6.44 -4.00
CA LYS A 210 -13.74 -5.55 -3.90
C LYS A 210 -12.89 -5.56 -5.19
N LEU A 211 -12.65 -6.73 -5.78
CA LEU A 211 -11.89 -6.89 -7.03
C LEU A 211 -12.56 -6.20 -8.22
N VAL A 212 -13.90 -6.25 -8.31
CA VAL A 212 -14.65 -5.49 -9.33
C VAL A 212 -14.42 -3.98 -9.19
N TRP A 213 -14.41 -3.47 -7.96
CA TRP A 213 -14.06 -2.06 -7.72
C TRP A 213 -12.60 -1.76 -8.06
N ALA A 214 -11.65 -2.60 -7.64
CA ALA A 214 -10.24 -2.42 -7.93
C ALA A 214 -9.95 -2.40 -9.44
N LYS A 215 -10.51 -3.35 -10.19
CA LYS A 215 -10.42 -3.41 -11.66
C LYS A 215 -10.94 -2.12 -12.29
N ARG A 216 -12.14 -1.70 -11.88
CA ARG A 216 -12.75 -0.46 -12.36
C ARG A 216 -11.87 0.76 -12.07
N LEU A 217 -11.34 0.85 -10.86
CA LEU A 217 -10.49 1.98 -10.45
C LEU A 217 -9.22 2.07 -11.29
N ILE A 218 -8.57 0.93 -11.53
CA ILE A 218 -7.36 0.87 -12.38
C ILE A 218 -7.70 1.22 -13.84
N GLU A 219 -8.74 0.61 -14.41
CA GLU A 219 -9.07 0.81 -15.84
C GLU A 219 -9.61 2.21 -16.16
N GLU A 220 -10.38 2.82 -15.25
CA GLU A 220 -11.05 4.11 -15.51
C GLU A 220 -10.25 5.32 -14.98
N TYR A 221 -9.32 5.14 -14.04
CA TYR A 221 -8.73 6.26 -13.30
C TYR A 221 -7.20 6.21 -13.07
N SER A 222 -6.48 5.19 -13.56
CA SER A 222 -5.01 5.06 -13.36
C SER A 222 -4.15 5.24 -14.62
#